data_AF-A0A1L9GTW2-F1
#
_entry.id   AF-A0A1L9GTW2-F1
#
_cell.length_a   1.000
_cell.length_b   1.000
_cell.length_c   1.000
_cell.angle_alpha   90.00
_cell.angle_beta   90.00
_cell.angle_gamma   90.00
#
_symmetry.space_group_name_H-M   'P 1'
#
loop_
_entity.id
_entity.type
_entity.pdbx_description
1 polymer ?
#
loop_
_entity_poly.entity_id
_entity_poly.type
_entity_poly.pdbx_seq_one_letter_code
_entity_poly.pdbx_strand_id
1 'polypeptide(L)'
;MNIQNIGDTFALREVEFEGVPYSLDQLVDIGLTRLYETQKQDGSFSYYPNTSSSKYLTLHVANTLKDLSDAGYQVNQDSLKRASNYINNMVNDREYRDSNDFAILSAYTAYRLRDKKQVHDYFETRIKQILKDEALLHEKLGNESLVYLALLLSEREGVFGSKSKDMLFATLSNKVDVDARGAFLPVNSSRIIWQYHETPIKDTALLLKAFVADERDDPMLDRVMRWLLASRSKDGAWGSTNATISVIDSFTDYLQWKHENESQYTITVSLGKNEKDSFTYGPDNIFAQNSMSVPMWDIALDELSAIQFVKSNENEQQNNVYYDVSLKYFLPVDEIAPRDEGFTIERALYALDDKDGEHPLNEVTAGDVLRGELKIIVPNNRNFVAIEDFIPAGVELVNFNLATTDKSLKDEYTDTSSYGWYYSPGTKNRTLRPDVEELRDDRLYLFSERLSPGQYTYTYFVRALVPGTFHHLPAVVSEMYFPENFARTRGEWFEVME
;
A
#
# COMPACT_ATOMS: atom_id res chain seq x y z
N MET A 1 13.29 23.33 -0.64
CA MET A 1 11.97 23.25 0.03
C MET A 1 11.91 24.39 1.05
N ASN A 2 10.96 25.31 0.92
CA ASN A 2 10.75 26.38 1.90
C ASN A 2 9.41 26.13 2.63
N ILE A 3 9.30 24.96 3.26
CA ILE A 3 8.12 24.62 4.06
C ILE A 3 8.29 25.33 5.40
N GLN A 4 7.37 26.23 5.72
CA GLN A 4 7.41 27.02 6.96
C GLN A 4 6.88 26.21 8.14
N ASN A 5 7.12 26.66 9.37
CA ASN A 5 6.46 26.14 10.58
C ASN A 5 6.69 24.64 10.87
N ILE A 6 7.81 24.08 10.42
CA ILE A 6 8.25 22.72 10.77
C ILE A 6 9.19 22.71 12.00
N GLY A 7 9.50 23.89 12.54
CA GLY A 7 10.45 24.12 13.65
C GLY A 7 11.92 23.80 13.29
N ASP A 8 12.81 23.96 14.28
CA ASP A 8 14.22 23.55 14.20
C ASP A 8 14.40 22.01 14.24
N THR A 9 13.31 21.27 14.49
CA THR A 9 13.25 19.80 14.56
C THR A 9 13.70 19.14 13.24
N PHE A 10 13.64 19.88 12.13
CA PHE A 10 14.03 19.45 10.79
C PHE A 10 15.28 20.14 10.25
N ALA A 11 16.22 20.55 11.11
CA ALA A 11 17.58 20.85 10.64
C ALA A 11 18.14 19.59 9.96
N LEU A 12 18.22 19.62 8.62
CA LEU A 12 18.80 18.53 7.83
C LEU A 12 20.23 18.34 8.32
N ARG A 13 20.49 17.19 8.94
CA ARG A 13 21.84 16.82 9.37
C ARG A 13 22.74 16.75 8.14
N GLU A 14 24.00 17.10 8.32
CA GLU A 14 25.01 16.85 7.29
C GLU A 14 25.00 15.36 6.94
N VAL A 15 25.10 15.09 5.65
CA VAL A 15 25.15 13.72 5.15
C VAL A 15 26.59 13.26 5.22
N GLU A 16 26.85 12.22 6.00
CA GLU A 16 28.18 11.65 6.13
C GLU A 16 28.43 10.63 5.01
N PHE A 17 29.47 10.85 4.22
CA PHE A 17 29.92 9.92 3.18
C PHE A 17 31.44 9.74 3.29
N GLU A 18 31.89 8.50 3.44
CA GLU A 18 33.32 8.14 3.63
C GLU A 18 33.99 8.91 4.79
N GLY A 19 33.24 9.21 5.86
CA GLY A 19 33.75 9.94 7.03
C GLY A 19 33.89 11.46 6.82
N VAL A 20 33.35 11.98 5.72
CA VAL A 20 33.29 13.42 5.43
C VAL A 20 31.83 13.88 5.51
N PRO A 21 31.51 14.89 6.34
CA PRO A 21 30.19 15.49 6.34
C PRO A 21 30.02 16.42 5.14
N TYR A 22 28.87 16.34 4.49
CA TYR A 22 28.47 17.22 3.41
C TYR A 22 27.18 17.96 3.77
N SER A 23 27.18 19.28 3.54
CA SER A 23 25.94 20.06 3.57
C SER A 23 25.07 19.73 2.35
N LEU A 24 23.78 20.08 2.41
CA LEU A 24 22.87 19.91 1.29
C LEU A 24 23.37 20.64 0.02
N ASP A 25 23.84 21.88 0.18
CA ASP A 25 24.35 22.68 -0.93
C ASP A 25 25.57 22.01 -1.60
N GLN A 26 26.49 21.47 -0.79
CA GLN A 26 27.65 20.74 -1.31
C GLN A 26 27.24 19.48 -2.08
N LEU A 27 26.24 18.74 -1.59
CA LEU A 27 25.73 17.56 -2.29
C LEU A 27 25.06 17.93 -3.62
N VAL A 28 24.33 19.04 -3.66
CA VAL A 28 23.73 19.56 -4.90
C VAL A 28 24.82 19.93 -5.91
N ASP A 29 25.88 20.63 -5.49
CA ASP A 29 26.99 21.00 -6.35
C ASP A 29 27.74 19.77 -6.92
N ILE A 30 28.01 18.77 -6.08
CA ILE A 30 28.61 17.49 -6.49
C ILE A 30 27.68 16.77 -7.48
N GLY A 31 26.39 16.71 -7.19
CA GLY A 31 25.38 16.08 -8.03
C GLY A 31 25.28 16.74 -9.40
N LEU A 32 25.18 18.07 -9.44
CA LEU A 32 25.14 18.86 -10.68
C LEU A 32 26.40 18.63 -11.51
N THR A 33 27.58 18.64 -10.89
CA THR A 33 28.85 18.36 -11.57
C THR A 33 28.81 17.00 -12.26
N ARG A 34 28.40 15.95 -11.54
CA ARG A 34 28.28 14.59 -12.09
C ARG A 34 27.23 14.49 -13.21
N LEU A 35 26.09 15.19 -13.08
CA LEU A 35 25.07 15.24 -14.12
C LEU A 35 25.63 15.89 -15.41
N TYR A 36 26.39 16.98 -15.30
CA TYR A 36 26.94 17.65 -16.47
C TYR A 36 28.01 16.83 -17.19
N GLU A 37 28.77 16.00 -16.46
CA GLU A 37 29.75 15.06 -17.04
C GLU A 37 29.10 13.98 -17.93
N THR A 38 27.81 13.67 -17.73
CA THR A 38 27.10 12.67 -18.53
C THR A 38 26.30 13.25 -19.69
N GLN A 39 26.28 14.57 -19.84
CA GLN A 39 25.62 15.25 -20.95
C GLN A 39 26.42 15.11 -22.25
N LYS A 40 25.76 14.68 -23.33
CA LYS A 40 26.35 14.55 -24.66
C LYS A 40 26.27 15.85 -25.45
N GLN A 41 26.99 15.88 -26.58
CA GLN A 41 27.05 17.05 -27.47
C GLN A 41 25.69 17.47 -28.03
N ASP A 42 24.79 16.51 -28.27
CA ASP A 42 23.44 16.75 -28.76
C ASP A 42 22.47 17.25 -27.67
N GLY A 43 22.91 17.32 -26.40
CA GLY A 43 22.13 17.76 -25.25
C GLY A 43 21.49 16.63 -24.44
N SER A 44 21.54 15.38 -24.92
CA SER A 44 21.03 14.22 -24.20
C SER A 44 21.91 13.82 -23.01
N PHE A 45 21.36 13.05 -22.07
CA PHE A 45 22.09 12.50 -20.93
C PHE A 45 22.27 10.99 -21.04
N SER A 46 23.31 10.49 -20.38
CA SER A 46 23.65 9.07 -20.28
C SER A 46 23.80 8.66 -18.80
N TYR A 47 23.63 7.38 -18.48
CA TYR A 47 23.73 6.92 -17.08
C TYR A 47 25.15 7.05 -16.53
N TYR A 48 26.15 6.83 -17.39
CA TYR A 48 27.56 7.01 -17.09
C TYR A 48 28.26 7.74 -18.24
N PRO A 49 29.37 8.46 -17.99
CA PRO A 49 30.03 9.28 -19.02
C PRO A 49 30.37 8.52 -20.32
N ASN A 50 30.72 7.24 -20.21
CA ASN A 50 31.12 6.39 -21.34
C ASN A 50 29.99 5.51 -21.91
N THR A 51 28.73 5.77 -21.55
CA THR A 51 27.57 5.02 -22.04
C THR A 51 26.77 5.79 -23.08
N SER A 52 25.93 5.08 -23.83
CA SER A 52 25.00 5.67 -24.79
C SER A 52 23.97 6.56 -24.10
N SER A 53 23.46 7.55 -24.83
CA SER A 53 22.36 8.40 -24.37
C SER A 53 21.10 7.60 -24.07
N SER A 54 20.35 8.06 -23.07
CA SER A 54 19.02 7.54 -22.74
C SER A 54 18.00 8.67 -22.83
N LYS A 55 16.96 8.47 -23.66
CA LYS A 55 15.89 9.45 -23.88
C LYS A 55 15.10 9.68 -22.59
N TYR A 56 14.67 8.60 -21.94
CA TYR A 56 13.93 8.63 -20.67
C TYR A 56 14.74 9.30 -19.55
N LEU A 57 16.04 8.97 -19.45
CA LEU A 57 16.92 9.63 -18.48
C LEU A 57 17.05 11.12 -18.80
N THR A 58 17.13 11.49 -20.07
CA THR A 58 17.20 12.91 -20.49
C THR A 58 15.97 13.68 -20.03
N LEU A 59 14.76 13.09 -20.13
CA LEU A 59 13.53 13.69 -19.61
C LEU A 59 13.61 13.87 -18.08
N HIS A 60 14.02 12.84 -17.36
CA HIS A 60 14.14 12.88 -15.89
C HIS A 60 15.17 13.93 -15.41
N VAL A 61 16.36 13.97 -16.02
CA VAL A 61 17.41 14.94 -15.67
C VAL A 61 16.98 16.36 -16.02
N ALA A 62 16.32 16.58 -17.16
CA ALA A 62 15.84 17.91 -17.52
C ALA A 62 14.78 18.44 -16.54
N ASN A 63 13.85 17.59 -16.09
CA ASN A 63 12.92 17.91 -15.01
C ASN A 63 13.68 18.27 -13.72
N THR A 64 14.65 17.45 -13.31
CA THR A 64 15.46 17.67 -12.10
C THR A 64 16.22 19.01 -12.15
N LEU A 65 16.85 19.33 -13.28
CA LEU A 65 17.55 20.61 -13.46
C LEU A 65 16.58 21.79 -13.40
N LYS A 66 15.35 21.62 -13.88
CA LYS A 66 14.31 22.64 -13.76
C LYS A 66 13.86 22.81 -12.31
N ASP A 67 13.65 21.72 -11.58
CA ASP A 67 13.29 21.72 -10.16
C ASP A 67 14.35 22.43 -9.31
N LEU A 68 15.63 22.12 -9.53
CA LEU A 68 16.75 22.80 -8.87
C LEU A 68 16.80 24.29 -9.21
N SER A 69 16.58 24.65 -10.46
CA SER A 69 16.54 26.05 -10.89
C SER A 69 15.38 26.82 -10.24
N ASP A 70 14.20 26.21 -10.14
CA ASP A 70 13.03 26.82 -9.50
C ASP A 70 13.22 26.97 -7.98
N ALA A 71 13.95 26.04 -7.37
CA ALA A 71 14.35 26.10 -5.97
C ALA A 71 15.45 27.14 -5.69
N GLY A 72 15.98 27.80 -6.72
CA GLY A 72 16.97 28.89 -6.59
C GLY A 72 18.44 28.45 -6.67
N TYR A 73 18.72 27.17 -6.95
CA TYR A 73 20.09 26.70 -7.17
C TYR A 73 20.65 27.18 -8.51
N GLN A 74 21.96 27.40 -8.56
CA GLN A 74 22.65 27.85 -9.77
C GLN A 74 22.86 26.70 -10.75
N VAL A 75 21.90 26.55 -11.68
CA VAL A 75 21.97 25.55 -12.75
C VAL A 75 22.62 26.14 -14.00
N ASN A 76 23.50 25.36 -14.65
CA ASN A 76 24.10 25.73 -15.93
C ASN A 76 23.02 25.86 -17.03
N GLN A 77 22.73 27.10 -17.40
CA GLN A 77 21.66 27.44 -18.35
C GLN A 77 21.95 26.94 -19.77
N ASP A 78 23.22 26.86 -20.18
CA ASP A 78 23.58 26.30 -21.49
C ASP A 78 23.33 24.79 -21.53
N SER A 79 23.64 24.08 -20.44
CA SER A 79 23.32 22.65 -20.30
C SER A 79 21.81 22.41 -20.39
N LEU A 80 21.01 23.16 -19.64
CA LEU A 80 19.56 23.07 -19.65
C LEU A 80 18.98 23.39 -21.04
N LYS A 81 19.48 24.43 -21.70
CA LYS A 81 19.08 24.81 -23.06
C LYS A 81 19.39 23.74 -24.10
N ARG A 82 20.54 23.06 -24.00
CA ARG A 82 20.86 21.92 -24.88
C ARG A 82 19.90 20.75 -24.65
N ALA A 83 19.59 20.45 -23.39
CA ALA A 83 18.62 19.41 -23.05
C ALA A 83 17.22 19.74 -23.59
N SER A 84 16.76 20.98 -23.40
CA SER A 84 15.51 21.50 -23.98
C SER A 84 15.52 21.35 -25.52
N ASN A 85 16.59 21.77 -26.21
CA ASN A 85 16.68 21.62 -27.66
C ASN A 85 16.61 20.15 -28.10
N TYR A 86 17.26 19.24 -27.37
CA TYR A 86 17.18 17.79 -27.62
C TYR A 86 15.74 17.27 -27.48
N ILE A 87 15.07 17.62 -26.39
CA ILE A 87 13.68 17.22 -26.09
C ILE A 87 12.71 17.78 -27.14
N ASN A 88 12.87 19.05 -27.52
CA ASN A 88 12.09 19.69 -28.57
C ASN A 88 12.25 19.01 -29.92
N ASN A 89 13.43 18.43 -30.20
CA ASN A 89 13.68 17.67 -31.42
C ASN A 89 13.10 16.25 -31.38
N MET A 90 12.69 15.74 -30.21
CA MET A 90 12.09 14.40 -30.09
C MET A 90 10.77 14.26 -30.85
N VAL A 91 10.10 15.38 -31.18
CA VAL A 91 8.92 15.38 -32.06
C VAL A 91 9.16 14.72 -33.42
N ASN A 92 10.41 14.68 -33.87
CA ASN A 92 10.83 14.02 -35.12
C ASN A 92 11.30 12.57 -34.91
N ASP A 93 11.43 12.13 -33.66
CA ASP A 93 11.89 10.79 -33.32
C ASP A 93 10.82 9.73 -33.66
N ARG A 94 11.26 8.51 -33.95
CA ARG A 94 10.34 7.40 -34.24
C ARG A 94 9.57 6.96 -32.99
N GLU A 95 10.24 6.86 -31.85
CA GLU A 95 9.64 6.41 -30.60
C GLU A 95 8.56 7.37 -30.12
N TYR A 96 8.74 8.68 -30.32
CA TYR A 96 7.70 9.68 -30.04
C TYR A 96 6.42 9.46 -30.87
N ARG A 97 6.57 9.06 -32.13
CA ARG A 97 5.43 8.80 -33.02
C ARG A 97 4.74 7.47 -32.69
N ASP A 98 5.52 6.47 -32.33
CA ASP A 98 5.05 5.09 -32.14
C ASP A 98 4.54 4.83 -30.70
N SER A 99 5.02 5.58 -29.69
CA SER A 99 4.68 5.39 -28.27
C SER A 99 3.93 6.60 -27.69
N ASN A 100 2.70 6.37 -27.22
CA ASN A 100 1.92 7.41 -26.55
C ASN A 100 2.48 7.73 -25.16
N ASP A 101 2.99 6.74 -24.44
CA ASP A 101 3.63 6.92 -23.14
C ASP A 101 4.83 7.88 -23.26
N PHE A 102 5.73 7.61 -24.22
CA PHE A 102 6.87 8.47 -24.46
C PHE A 102 6.46 9.87 -24.94
N ALA A 103 5.41 9.97 -25.77
CA ALA A 103 4.88 11.26 -26.20
C ALA A 103 4.35 12.12 -25.03
N ILE A 104 3.68 11.49 -24.06
CA ILE A 104 3.17 12.17 -22.85
C ILE A 104 4.33 12.67 -21.98
N LEU A 105 5.30 11.80 -21.69
CA LEU A 105 6.45 12.16 -20.86
C LEU A 105 7.28 13.29 -21.49
N SER A 106 7.49 13.24 -22.82
CA SER A 106 8.17 14.29 -23.56
C SER A 106 7.39 15.61 -23.57
N ALA A 107 6.06 15.55 -23.77
CA ALA A 107 5.20 16.73 -23.73
C ALA A 107 5.25 17.39 -22.35
N TYR A 108 5.02 16.63 -21.28
CA TYR A 108 5.10 17.11 -19.90
C TYR A 108 6.44 17.83 -19.64
N THR A 109 7.56 17.19 -19.97
CA THR A 109 8.89 17.77 -19.76
C THR A 109 9.11 19.04 -20.58
N ALA A 110 8.74 19.04 -21.87
CA ALA A 110 8.91 20.21 -22.74
C ALA A 110 8.12 21.44 -22.22
N TYR A 111 6.90 21.22 -21.71
CA TYR A 111 6.12 22.33 -21.12
C TYR A 111 6.75 22.90 -19.87
N ARG A 112 7.28 22.06 -18.98
CA ARG A 112 7.95 22.51 -17.76
C ARG A 112 9.16 23.38 -18.07
N LEU A 113 9.89 23.08 -19.15
CA LEU A 113 11.03 23.87 -19.60
C LEU A 113 10.66 25.23 -20.24
N ARG A 114 9.36 25.52 -20.41
CA ARG A 114 8.82 26.79 -20.96
C ARG A 114 9.40 27.15 -22.34
N ASP A 115 9.40 26.17 -23.23
CA ASP A 115 10.02 26.25 -24.55
C ASP A 115 9.25 27.10 -25.58
N LYS A 116 9.79 27.16 -26.81
CA LYS A 116 9.24 27.96 -27.92
C LYS A 116 7.79 27.55 -28.24
N LYS A 117 6.91 28.55 -28.37
CA LYS A 117 5.47 28.39 -28.69
C LYS A 117 5.18 27.39 -29.83
N GLN A 118 5.94 27.40 -30.91
CA GLN A 118 5.70 26.50 -32.06
C GLN A 118 5.90 25.02 -31.73
N VAL A 119 6.84 24.69 -30.84
CA VAL A 119 7.09 23.30 -30.44
C VAL A 119 5.98 22.82 -29.49
N HIS A 120 5.49 23.72 -28.63
CA HIS A 120 4.31 23.46 -27.80
C HIS A 120 3.09 23.10 -28.65
N ASP A 121 2.86 23.73 -29.81
CA ASP A 121 1.70 23.42 -30.66
C ASP A 121 1.71 21.94 -31.14
N TYR A 122 2.88 21.36 -31.39
CA TYR A 122 3.01 19.96 -31.80
C TYR A 122 2.70 18.98 -30.66
N PHE A 123 3.28 19.23 -29.47
CA PHE A 123 2.95 18.47 -28.28
C PHE A 123 1.46 18.60 -27.93
N GLU A 124 0.89 19.81 -27.98
CA GLU A 124 -0.53 20.05 -27.69
C GLU A 124 -1.43 19.25 -28.64
N THR A 125 -1.09 19.25 -29.93
CA THR A 125 -1.84 18.50 -30.94
C THR A 125 -1.81 17.01 -30.67
N ARG A 126 -0.64 16.45 -30.32
CA ARG A 126 -0.49 15.04 -29.99
C ARG A 126 -1.26 14.66 -28.73
N ILE A 127 -1.20 15.49 -27.68
CA ILE A 127 -1.97 15.28 -26.45
C ILE A 127 -3.48 15.36 -26.70
N LYS A 128 -3.94 16.33 -27.49
CA LYS A 128 -5.37 16.43 -27.89
C LYS A 128 -5.84 15.23 -28.72
N GLN A 129 -4.96 14.54 -29.44
CA GLN A 129 -5.30 13.28 -30.13
C GLN A 129 -5.43 12.14 -29.12
N ILE A 130 -4.48 12.02 -28.19
CA ILE A 130 -4.49 11.03 -27.10
C ILE A 130 -5.77 11.15 -26.26
N LEU A 131 -6.15 12.37 -25.86
CA LEU A 131 -7.34 12.64 -25.04
C LEU A 131 -8.68 12.34 -25.72
N LYS A 132 -8.70 12.17 -27.05
CA LYS A 132 -9.91 11.81 -27.82
C LYS A 132 -10.12 10.29 -27.91
N ASP A 133 -9.12 9.50 -27.60
CA ASP A 133 -9.18 8.04 -27.65
C ASP A 133 -9.44 7.48 -26.24
N GLU A 134 -10.72 7.31 -25.90
CA GLU A 134 -11.13 6.79 -24.58
C GLU A 134 -10.56 5.39 -24.31
N ALA A 135 -10.51 4.52 -25.32
CA ALA A 135 -9.95 3.18 -25.18
C ALA A 135 -8.46 3.23 -24.82
N LEU A 136 -7.74 4.23 -25.33
CA LEU A 136 -6.34 4.44 -24.99
C LEU A 136 -6.17 4.86 -23.53
N LEU A 137 -7.02 5.75 -23.02
CA LEU A 137 -7.00 6.20 -21.62
C LEU A 137 -7.37 5.07 -20.63
N HIS A 138 -8.34 4.22 -21.00
CA HIS A 138 -8.79 3.15 -20.12
C HIS A 138 -7.89 1.91 -20.13
N GLU A 139 -7.35 1.52 -21.29
CA GLU A 139 -6.76 0.18 -21.45
C GLU A 139 -5.32 0.17 -21.95
N LYS A 140 -4.85 1.24 -22.63
CA LYS A 140 -3.60 1.17 -23.40
C LYS A 140 -2.46 2.05 -22.88
N LEU A 141 -2.70 3.01 -22.00
CA LEU A 141 -1.61 3.74 -21.36
C LEU A 141 -1.10 3.04 -20.10
N GLY A 142 0.20 3.19 -19.84
CA GLY A 142 0.77 2.92 -18.52
C GLY A 142 0.15 3.83 -17.48
N ASN A 143 0.07 3.38 -16.23
CA ASN A 143 -0.55 4.16 -15.16
C ASN A 143 0.32 5.38 -14.83
N GLU A 144 1.64 5.24 -14.86
CA GLU A 144 2.54 6.38 -14.76
C GLU A 144 2.26 7.45 -15.83
N SER A 145 2.07 7.07 -17.10
CA SER A 145 1.74 8.01 -18.18
C SER A 145 0.40 8.73 -17.96
N LEU A 146 -0.63 8.03 -17.47
CA LEU A 146 -1.92 8.65 -17.15
C LEU A 146 -1.76 9.73 -16.09
N VAL A 147 -0.89 9.49 -15.11
CA VAL A 147 -0.62 10.44 -14.03
C VAL A 147 0.19 11.65 -14.53
N TYR A 148 1.21 11.46 -15.36
CA TYR A 148 1.91 12.59 -15.99
C TYR A 148 1.01 13.40 -16.93
N LEU A 149 0.06 12.73 -17.60
CA LEU A 149 -0.95 13.41 -18.39
C LEU A 149 -1.88 14.24 -17.49
N ALA A 150 -2.26 13.73 -16.33
CA ALA A 150 -3.07 14.48 -15.37
C ALA A 150 -2.33 15.71 -14.84
N LEU A 151 -1.07 15.56 -14.42
CA LEU A 151 -0.19 16.68 -14.03
C LEU A 151 -0.11 17.74 -15.13
N LEU A 152 0.13 17.33 -16.37
CA LEU A 152 0.19 18.23 -17.51
C LEU A 152 -1.13 19.02 -17.70
N LEU A 153 -2.28 18.35 -17.56
CA LEU A 153 -3.60 18.97 -17.74
C LEU A 153 -3.93 19.94 -16.60
N SER A 154 -3.47 19.66 -15.38
CA SER A 154 -3.64 20.51 -14.19
C SER A 154 -2.80 21.78 -14.27
N GLU A 155 -1.53 21.68 -14.65
CA GLU A 155 -0.65 22.84 -14.82
C GLU A 155 -1.05 23.74 -16.01
N ARG A 156 -1.91 23.26 -16.91
CA ARG A 156 -2.30 23.94 -18.16
C ARG A 156 -3.80 24.09 -18.29
N GLU A 157 -4.39 24.73 -17.29
CA GLU A 157 -5.80 25.05 -17.30
C GLU A 157 -6.23 25.80 -18.57
N GLY A 158 -7.38 25.42 -19.13
CA GLY A 158 -7.95 26.03 -20.34
C GLY A 158 -7.37 25.55 -21.68
N VAL A 159 -6.26 24.81 -21.71
CA VAL A 159 -5.61 24.37 -22.97
C VAL A 159 -6.22 23.10 -23.55
N PHE A 160 -6.51 22.13 -22.67
CA PHE A 160 -6.95 20.78 -23.05
C PHE A 160 -8.43 20.49 -22.76
N GLY A 161 -9.15 21.45 -22.15
CA GLY A 161 -10.57 21.37 -21.83
C GLY A 161 -10.85 20.62 -20.52
N SER A 162 -11.77 21.17 -19.70
CA SER A 162 -12.11 20.61 -18.38
C SER A 162 -12.67 19.20 -18.45
N LYS A 163 -13.53 18.91 -19.42
CA LYS A 163 -14.17 17.58 -19.58
C LYS A 163 -13.15 16.44 -19.72
N SER A 164 -12.11 16.62 -20.53
CA SER A 164 -11.07 15.60 -20.73
C SER A 164 -10.22 15.42 -19.47
N LYS A 165 -9.96 16.50 -18.72
CA LYS A 165 -9.29 16.46 -17.42
C LYS A 165 -10.12 15.68 -16.40
N ASP A 166 -11.40 16.02 -16.25
CA ASP A 166 -12.30 15.33 -15.30
C ASP A 166 -12.43 13.83 -15.62
N MET A 167 -12.55 13.47 -16.89
CA MET A 167 -12.58 12.07 -17.33
C MET A 167 -11.29 11.32 -17.02
N LEU A 168 -10.13 11.98 -17.17
CA LEU A 168 -8.84 11.39 -16.84
C LEU A 168 -8.70 11.14 -15.32
N PHE A 169 -9.07 12.10 -14.49
CA PHE A 169 -9.07 11.93 -13.03
C PHE A 169 -10.05 10.83 -12.59
N ALA A 170 -11.25 10.77 -13.18
CA ALA A 170 -12.19 9.67 -12.93
C ALA A 170 -11.62 8.31 -13.36
N THR A 171 -10.86 8.26 -14.46
CA THR A 171 -10.18 7.04 -14.92
C THR A 171 -9.10 6.61 -13.94
N LEU A 172 -8.33 7.55 -13.38
CA LEU A 172 -7.33 7.28 -12.36
C LEU A 172 -8.00 6.76 -11.07
N SER A 173 -9.04 7.41 -10.55
CA SER A 173 -9.76 6.94 -9.36
C SER A 173 -10.33 5.52 -9.54
N ASN A 174 -10.86 5.20 -10.73
CA ASN A 174 -11.38 3.85 -11.02
C ASN A 174 -10.31 2.76 -11.14
N LYS A 175 -9.04 3.15 -11.33
CA LYS A 175 -7.90 2.22 -11.42
C LYS A 175 -7.23 1.96 -10.07
N VAL A 176 -7.59 2.73 -9.05
CA VAL A 176 -7.04 2.55 -7.71
C VAL A 176 -7.61 1.29 -7.08
N ASP A 177 -6.71 0.45 -6.58
CA ASP A 177 -7.05 -0.72 -5.79
C ASP A 177 -7.14 -0.32 -4.32
N VAL A 178 -8.17 -0.81 -3.62
CA VAL A 178 -8.49 -0.41 -2.25
C VAL A 178 -8.45 -1.66 -1.37
N ASP A 179 -7.58 -1.63 -0.38
CA ASP A 179 -7.45 -2.64 0.67
C ASP A 179 -7.81 -2.04 2.04
N ALA A 180 -7.89 -2.85 3.09
CA ALA A 180 -8.31 -2.40 4.42
C ALA A 180 -7.42 -1.28 5.01
N ARG A 181 -6.15 -1.18 4.59
CA ARG A 181 -5.21 -0.16 5.10
C ARG A 181 -4.81 0.95 4.16
N GLY A 182 -5.39 0.98 2.97
CA GLY A 182 -5.19 2.11 2.09
C GLY A 182 -5.59 1.85 0.66
N ALA A 183 -5.13 2.72 -0.21
CA ALA A 183 -5.47 2.70 -1.62
C ALA A 183 -4.20 2.94 -2.43
N PHE A 184 -4.03 2.24 -3.54
CA PHE A 184 -2.83 2.37 -4.37
C PHE A 184 -3.15 2.20 -5.85
N LEU A 185 -2.33 2.84 -6.69
CA LEU A 185 -2.39 2.65 -8.12
C LEU A 185 -1.48 1.47 -8.50
N PRO A 186 -2.04 0.31 -8.90
CA PRO A 186 -1.24 -0.83 -9.30
C PRO A 186 -0.49 -0.53 -10.59
N VAL A 187 0.56 -1.29 -10.89
CA VAL A 187 1.21 -1.22 -12.20
C VAL A 187 0.45 -2.09 -13.19
N ASN A 188 0.28 -1.61 -14.42
CA ASN A 188 -0.19 -2.47 -15.51
C ASN A 188 0.94 -3.42 -15.92
N SER A 189 0.89 -4.67 -15.45
CA SER A 189 1.95 -5.67 -15.68
C SER A 189 2.26 -5.95 -17.16
N SER A 190 1.32 -5.66 -18.06
CA SER A 190 1.52 -5.79 -19.51
C SER A 190 2.22 -4.59 -20.16
N ARG A 191 2.35 -3.46 -19.45
CA ARG A 191 2.81 -2.16 -19.98
C ARG A 191 3.64 -1.38 -18.96
N ILE A 192 4.65 -2.03 -18.37
CA ILE A 192 5.58 -1.37 -17.45
C ILE A 192 6.60 -0.53 -18.24
N ILE A 193 6.70 0.76 -17.91
CA ILE A 193 7.68 1.71 -18.43
C ILE A 193 8.97 1.57 -17.61
N TRP A 194 9.65 0.42 -17.72
CA TRP A 194 10.84 0.12 -16.94
C TRP A 194 11.98 1.16 -17.15
N GLN A 195 12.07 1.76 -18.34
CA GLN A 195 13.04 2.82 -18.65
C GLN A 195 12.83 4.09 -17.84
N TYR A 196 11.64 4.26 -17.27
CA TYR A 196 11.27 5.36 -16.40
C TYR A 196 11.05 4.93 -14.94
N HIS A 197 11.46 3.70 -14.59
CA HIS A 197 11.45 3.20 -13.22
C HIS A 197 10.04 3.11 -12.59
N GLU A 198 9.03 2.77 -13.40
CA GLU A 198 7.64 2.59 -12.96
C GLU A 198 7.54 1.52 -11.85
N THR A 199 6.85 1.87 -10.77
CA THR A 199 6.56 0.97 -9.64
C THR A 199 5.23 1.37 -9.01
N PRO A 200 4.50 0.46 -8.33
CA PRO A 200 3.22 0.82 -7.71
C PRO A 200 3.35 1.97 -6.71
N ILE A 201 4.47 2.03 -5.98
CA ILE A 201 4.76 3.13 -5.05
C ILE A 201 4.91 4.45 -5.79
N LYS A 202 5.75 4.49 -6.85
CA LYS A 202 5.97 5.69 -7.64
C LYS A 202 4.67 6.19 -8.27
N ASP A 203 3.90 5.29 -8.87
CA ASP A 203 2.62 5.61 -9.52
C ASP A 203 1.62 6.19 -8.52
N THR A 204 1.54 5.59 -7.33
CA THR A 204 0.67 6.04 -6.24
C THR A 204 1.10 7.40 -5.69
N ALA A 205 2.40 7.65 -5.57
CA ALA A 205 2.92 8.96 -5.18
C ALA A 205 2.65 10.03 -6.23
N LEU A 206 2.87 9.72 -7.51
CA LEU A 206 2.57 10.64 -8.60
C LEU A 206 1.06 10.89 -8.69
N LEU A 207 0.22 9.88 -8.42
CA LEU A 207 -1.25 10.03 -8.37
C LEU A 207 -1.62 11.09 -7.33
N LEU A 208 -1.08 10.99 -6.11
CA LEU A 208 -1.25 12.00 -5.08
C LEU A 208 -0.81 13.38 -5.59
N LYS A 209 0.38 13.46 -6.20
CA LYS A 209 0.91 14.71 -6.78
C LYS A 209 -0.04 15.32 -7.83
N ALA A 210 -0.64 14.49 -8.69
CA ALA A 210 -1.57 14.95 -9.72
C ALA A 210 -2.87 15.52 -9.14
N PHE A 211 -3.42 14.88 -8.11
CA PHE A 211 -4.62 15.39 -7.43
C PHE A 211 -4.32 16.69 -6.68
N VAL A 212 -3.17 16.77 -6.02
CA VAL A 212 -2.70 17.99 -5.36
C VAL A 212 -2.50 19.13 -6.37
N ALA A 213 -1.86 18.87 -7.51
CA ALA A 213 -1.63 19.87 -8.54
C ALA A 213 -2.92 20.42 -9.17
N ASP A 214 -4.00 19.64 -9.18
CA ASP A 214 -5.33 20.10 -9.61
C ASP A 214 -6.19 20.65 -8.46
N GLU A 215 -5.68 20.62 -7.23
CA GLU A 215 -6.41 20.92 -5.99
C GLU A 215 -7.72 20.10 -5.86
N ARG A 216 -7.70 18.85 -6.34
CA ARG A 216 -8.84 17.94 -6.27
C ARG A 216 -8.88 17.22 -4.93
N ASP A 217 -9.87 17.57 -4.12
CA ASP A 217 -10.17 16.84 -2.90
C ASP A 217 -10.96 15.57 -3.20
N ASP A 218 -10.42 14.43 -2.80
CA ASP A 218 -11.02 13.11 -2.96
C ASP A 218 -10.78 12.31 -1.67
N PRO A 219 -11.82 11.72 -1.04
CA PRO A 219 -11.67 10.90 0.17
C PRO A 219 -10.68 9.73 0.04
N MET A 220 -10.36 9.32 -1.19
CA MET A 220 -9.35 8.31 -1.48
C MET A 220 -7.93 8.77 -1.12
N LEU A 221 -7.63 10.07 -1.12
CA LEU A 221 -6.28 10.58 -0.88
C LEU A 221 -5.76 10.21 0.51
N ASP A 222 -6.62 10.17 1.52
CA ASP A 222 -6.25 9.72 2.87
C ASP A 222 -5.81 8.26 2.87
N ARG A 223 -6.49 7.41 2.09
CA ARG A 223 -6.14 5.99 1.92
C ARG A 223 -4.85 5.82 1.12
N VAL A 224 -4.62 6.69 0.12
CA VAL A 224 -3.37 6.75 -0.64
C VAL A 224 -2.19 7.09 0.26
N MET A 225 -2.33 8.13 1.11
CA MET A 225 -1.29 8.51 2.06
C MET A 225 -1.00 7.39 3.07
N ARG A 226 -2.05 6.75 3.63
CA ARG A 226 -1.89 5.61 4.55
C ARG A 226 -1.13 4.46 3.90
N TRP A 227 -1.47 4.11 2.66
CA TRP A 227 -0.77 3.05 1.92
C TRP A 227 0.69 3.41 1.65
N LEU A 228 0.98 4.65 1.24
CA LEU A 228 2.35 5.12 1.04
C LEU A 228 3.14 5.05 2.35
N LEU A 229 2.61 5.55 3.47
CA LEU A 229 3.27 5.45 4.78
C LEU A 229 3.54 4.00 5.20
N ALA A 230 2.59 3.09 4.96
CA ALA A 230 2.73 1.67 5.25
C ALA A 230 3.75 0.97 4.31
N SER A 231 3.96 1.51 3.11
CA SER A 231 4.92 0.99 2.13
C SER A 231 6.37 1.42 2.40
N ARG A 232 6.61 2.21 3.46
CA ARG A 232 7.95 2.65 3.83
C ARG A 232 8.75 1.50 4.46
N SER A 233 9.92 1.23 3.89
CA SER A 233 10.87 0.23 4.38
C SER A 233 11.47 0.63 5.74
N LYS A 234 12.10 -0.34 6.42
CA LYS A 234 12.72 -0.15 7.75
C LYS A 234 13.85 0.90 7.77
N ASP A 235 14.49 1.12 6.62
CA ASP A 235 15.53 2.15 6.42
C ASP A 235 14.94 3.55 6.15
N GLY A 236 13.61 3.68 6.08
CA GLY A 236 12.91 4.92 5.80
C GLY A 236 12.70 5.20 4.31
N ALA A 237 13.17 4.34 3.40
CA ALA A 237 13.02 4.51 1.96
C ALA A 237 11.76 3.81 1.41
N TRP A 238 11.42 4.06 0.16
CA TRP A 238 10.30 3.43 -0.53
C TRP A 238 10.75 2.52 -1.69
N GLY A 239 11.61 1.56 -1.36
CA GLY A 239 12.03 0.48 -2.27
C GLY A 239 13.02 0.87 -3.37
N SER A 240 12.91 2.07 -3.96
CA SER A 240 13.87 2.60 -4.94
C SER A 240 14.12 4.09 -4.75
N THR A 241 15.22 4.60 -5.32
CA THR A 241 15.54 6.03 -5.28
C THR A 241 14.48 6.89 -5.98
N ASN A 242 13.98 6.45 -7.13
CA ASN A 242 12.92 7.16 -7.88
C ASN A 242 11.61 7.20 -7.10
N ALA A 243 11.17 6.05 -6.57
CA ALA A 243 9.94 6.00 -5.79
C ALA A 243 10.05 6.82 -4.49
N THR A 244 11.19 6.76 -3.81
CA THR A 244 11.45 7.57 -2.60
C THR A 244 11.34 9.07 -2.88
N ILE A 245 11.97 9.56 -3.96
CA ILE A 245 11.88 10.97 -4.34
C ILE A 245 10.44 11.34 -4.68
N SER A 246 9.72 10.53 -5.47
CA SER A 246 8.32 10.81 -5.81
C SER A 246 7.40 10.88 -4.60
N VAL A 247 7.61 10.03 -3.58
CA VAL A 247 6.81 10.07 -2.34
C VAL A 247 7.11 11.32 -1.52
N ILE A 248 8.38 11.66 -1.32
CA ILE A 248 8.76 12.86 -0.56
C ILE A 248 8.23 14.12 -1.24
N ASP A 249 8.35 14.18 -2.56
CA ASP A 249 7.87 15.27 -3.41
C ASP A 249 6.34 15.42 -3.33
N SER A 250 5.59 14.32 -3.49
CA SER A 250 4.12 14.36 -3.41
C SER A 250 3.58 14.66 -2.00
N PHE A 251 4.23 14.16 -0.95
CA PHE A 251 3.89 14.50 0.43
C PHE A 251 4.16 15.98 0.73
N THR A 252 5.26 16.51 0.21
CA THR A 252 5.58 17.94 0.37
C THR A 252 4.52 18.81 -0.28
N ASP A 253 4.12 18.50 -1.51
CA ASP A 253 3.06 19.22 -2.21
C ASP A 253 1.72 19.10 -1.46
N TYR A 254 1.37 17.90 -0.97
CA TYR A 254 0.15 17.69 -0.20
C TYR A 254 0.12 18.51 1.08
N LEU A 255 1.21 18.50 1.86
CA LEU A 255 1.35 19.28 3.09
C LEU A 255 1.15 20.78 2.83
N GLN A 256 1.69 21.28 1.72
CA GLN A 256 1.53 22.69 1.33
C GLN A 256 0.10 23.00 0.90
N TRP A 257 -0.50 22.17 0.05
CA TRP A 257 -1.87 22.37 -0.43
C TRP A 257 -2.91 22.32 0.69
N LYS A 258 -2.75 21.40 1.64
CA LYS A 258 -3.64 21.26 2.79
C LYS A 258 -3.33 22.23 3.95
N HIS A 259 -2.28 23.03 3.82
CA HIS A 259 -1.80 23.92 4.89
C HIS A 259 -1.59 23.17 6.22
N GLU A 260 -1.13 21.91 6.16
CA GLU A 260 -0.97 21.07 7.36
C GLU A 260 -0.02 21.72 8.35
N ASN A 261 1.07 22.33 7.84
CA ASN A 261 2.10 23.06 8.59
C ASN A 261 1.60 24.37 9.23
N GLU A 262 0.39 24.80 8.93
CA GLU A 262 -0.24 25.98 9.52
C GLU A 262 -1.34 25.60 10.52
N SER A 263 -1.44 24.33 10.90
CA SER A 263 -2.48 23.87 11.82
C SER A 263 -2.38 24.54 13.19
N GLN A 264 -3.49 25.08 13.66
CA GLN A 264 -3.66 25.63 15.01
C GLN A 264 -5.09 25.37 15.51
N TYR A 265 -5.22 24.39 16.40
CA TYR A 265 -6.52 23.96 16.92
C TYR A 265 -6.38 23.25 18.27
N THR A 266 -7.48 23.23 19.02
CA THR A 266 -7.63 22.38 20.20
C THR A 266 -8.67 21.31 19.92
N ILE A 267 -8.38 20.06 20.28
CA ILE A 267 -9.32 18.94 20.21
C ILE A 267 -9.63 18.40 21.59
N THR A 268 -10.90 18.42 21.95
CA THR A 268 -11.41 17.86 23.20
C THR A 268 -12.08 16.52 22.93
N VAL A 269 -11.68 15.49 23.68
CA VAL A 269 -12.21 14.14 23.57
C VAL A 269 -13.13 13.86 24.76
N SER A 270 -14.36 13.47 24.47
CA SER A 270 -15.37 13.13 25.47
C SER A 270 -15.90 11.73 25.27
N LEU A 271 -16.26 11.06 26.36
CA LEU A 271 -16.98 9.79 26.35
C LEU A 271 -18.33 9.98 27.06
N GLY A 272 -19.41 9.89 26.29
CA GLY A 272 -20.73 10.28 26.76
C GLY A 272 -20.77 11.76 27.14
N LYS A 273 -21.10 12.07 28.39
CA LYS A 273 -21.14 13.46 28.91
C LYS A 273 -19.85 13.89 29.60
N ASN A 274 -18.89 12.97 29.76
CA ASN A 274 -17.67 13.23 30.51
C ASN A 274 -16.55 13.58 29.54
N GLU A 275 -16.02 14.78 29.67
CA GLU A 275 -14.75 15.15 29.07
C GLU A 275 -13.65 14.26 29.63
N LYS A 276 -12.80 13.72 28.74
CA LYS A 276 -11.70 12.82 29.11
C LYS A 276 -10.36 13.53 28.99
N ASP A 277 -10.13 14.24 27.89
CA ASP A 277 -8.89 14.97 27.67
C ASP A 277 -9.07 16.10 26.64
N SER A 278 -8.08 17.00 26.58
CA SER A 278 -8.01 18.07 25.60
C SER A 278 -6.57 18.29 25.15
N PHE A 279 -6.35 18.32 23.84
CA PHE A 279 -5.03 18.47 23.23
C PHE A 279 -5.00 19.70 22.32
N THR A 280 -4.00 20.56 22.49
CA THR A 280 -3.79 21.74 21.64
C THR A 280 -2.60 21.51 20.71
N TYR A 281 -2.82 21.76 19.43
CA TYR A 281 -1.85 21.66 18.36
C TYR A 281 -1.65 23.04 17.71
N GLY A 282 -0.40 23.36 17.40
CA GLY A 282 0.05 24.61 16.83
C GLY A 282 1.39 24.46 16.10
N PRO A 283 1.91 25.54 15.50
CA PRO A 283 3.15 25.53 14.72
C PRO A 283 4.39 25.01 15.48
N ASP A 284 4.41 25.12 16.80
CA ASP A 284 5.52 24.72 17.67
C ASP A 284 5.46 23.23 18.08
N ASN A 285 4.31 22.58 17.96
CA ASN A 285 4.11 21.19 18.40
C ASN A 285 3.33 20.33 17.38
N ILE A 286 3.35 20.69 16.10
CA ILE A 286 2.58 20.05 15.03
C ILE A 286 2.83 18.54 14.86
N PHE A 287 3.98 18.03 15.33
CA PHE A 287 4.33 16.61 15.32
C PHE A 287 4.00 15.88 16.62
N ALA A 288 3.41 16.56 17.60
CA ALA A 288 2.99 15.93 18.84
C ALA A 288 1.97 14.84 18.52
N GLN A 289 2.16 13.68 19.14
CA GLN A 289 1.22 12.57 19.10
C GLN A 289 0.76 12.32 20.52
N ASN A 290 -0.52 12.55 20.77
CA ASN A 290 -1.14 12.31 22.06
C ASN A 290 -1.98 11.04 22.00
N SER A 291 -1.99 10.28 23.10
CA SER A 291 -2.83 9.09 23.24
C SER A 291 -3.46 9.06 24.62
N MET A 292 -4.65 8.46 24.70
CA MET A 292 -5.38 8.21 25.94
C MET A 292 -5.99 6.81 25.89
N SER A 293 -6.19 6.20 27.05
CA SER A 293 -6.90 4.94 27.18
C SER A 293 -8.03 5.07 28.21
N VAL A 294 -9.15 4.43 27.91
CA VAL A 294 -10.29 4.33 28.84
C VAL A 294 -10.47 2.84 29.15
N PRO A 295 -10.45 2.43 30.43
CA PRO A 295 -10.68 1.03 30.76
C PRO A 295 -12.15 0.66 30.54
N MET A 296 -12.43 -0.61 30.20
CA MET A 296 -13.80 -1.02 29.87
C MET A 296 -14.80 -0.81 31.00
N TRP A 297 -14.39 -0.92 32.26
CA TRP A 297 -15.28 -0.71 33.40
C TRP A 297 -15.70 0.75 33.59
N ASP A 298 -15.06 1.71 32.91
CA ASP A 298 -15.46 3.12 32.89
C ASP A 298 -16.47 3.43 31.78
N ILE A 299 -16.77 2.47 30.90
CA ILE A 299 -17.75 2.59 29.84
C ILE A 299 -19.07 2.01 30.33
N ALA A 300 -20.14 2.80 30.32
CA ALA A 300 -21.45 2.34 30.78
C ALA A 300 -21.95 1.19 29.90
N LEU A 301 -22.35 0.09 30.53
CA LEU A 301 -23.03 -1.02 29.87
C LEU A 301 -24.48 -0.64 29.57
N ASP A 302 -25.04 -1.19 28.50
CA ASP A 302 -26.42 -0.98 28.05
C ASP A 302 -26.82 0.48 27.75
N GLU A 303 -25.83 1.38 27.68
CA GLU A 303 -26.00 2.78 27.29
C GLU A 303 -25.07 3.13 26.12
N LEU A 304 -25.57 3.94 25.18
CA LEU A 304 -24.74 4.44 24.08
C LEU A 304 -23.72 5.45 24.63
N SER A 305 -22.50 4.98 24.87
CA SER A 305 -21.35 5.82 25.22
C SER A 305 -20.67 6.34 23.95
N ALA A 306 -21.21 7.41 23.36
CA ALA A 306 -20.63 8.04 22.18
C ALA A 306 -19.25 8.64 22.50
N ILE A 307 -18.25 8.34 21.67
CA ILE A 307 -16.97 9.07 21.65
C ILE A 307 -17.19 10.32 20.81
N GLN A 308 -16.90 11.49 21.37
CA GLN A 308 -17.05 12.77 20.70
C GLN A 308 -15.70 13.49 20.63
N PHE A 309 -15.38 13.97 19.44
CA PHE A 309 -14.25 14.85 19.17
C PHE A 309 -14.79 16.24 18.88
N VAL A 310 -14.48 17.21 19.74
CA VAL A 310 -14.85 18.61 19.55
C VAL A 310 -13.59 19.37 19.18
N LYS A 311 -13.49 19.75 17.91
CA LYS A 311 -12.39 20.56 17.37
C LYS A 311 -12.75 22.05 17.46
N SER A 312 -11.87 22.83 18.07
CA SER A 312 -11.91 24.29 18.09
C SER A 312 -10.71 24.83 17.33
N ASN A 313 -10.94 25.34 16.12
CA ASN A 313 -9.89 25.99 15.33
C ASN A 313 -9.55 27.36 15.92
N GLU A 314 -8.27 27.69 15.94
CA GLU A 314 -7.75 28.99 16.39
C GLU A 314 -7.29 29.87 15.22
N ASN A 315 -7.41 29.35 13.98
CA ASN A 315 -7.16 30.07 12.74
C ASN A 315 -8.21 29.68 11.66
N GLU A 316 -8.09 30.28 10.47
CA GLU A 316 -9.02 30.05 9.35
C GLU A 316 -8.71 28.78 8.54
N GLN A 317 -7.67 28.03 8.90
CA GLN A 317 -7.29 26.81 8.19
C GLN A 317 -8.24 25.65 8.47
N GLN A 318 -8.22 24.64 7.59
CA GLN A 318 -9.05 23.44 7.73
C GLN A 318 -8.72 22.68 9.01
N ASN A 319 -7.44 22.67 9.42
CA ASN A 319 -6.93 22.01 10.64
C ASN A 319 -7.30 20.53 10.70
N ASN A 320 -6.69 19.72 9.84
CA ASN A 320 -7.02 18.30 9.77
C ASN A 320 -6.60 17.57 11.06
N VAL A 321 -7.44 16.63 11.48
CA VAL A 321 -7.20 15.81 12.68
C VAL A 321 -7.05 14.37 12.25
N TYR A 322 -5.87 13.82 12.51
CA TYR A 322 -5.59 12.40 12.31
C TYR A 322 -5.67 11.69 13.66
N TYR A 323 -6.51 10.66 13.75
CA TYR A 323 -6.69 9.89 14.97
C TYR A 323 -6.97 8.42 14.66
N ASP A 324 -6.58 7.55 15.59
CA ASP A 324 -6.95 6.14 15.60
C ASP A 324 -7.72 5.84 16.90
N VAL A 325 -8.79 5.04 16.79
CA VAL A 325 -9.56 4.56 17.94
C VAL A 325 -9.57 3.03 17.92
N SER A 326 -9.09 2.42 18.99
CA SER A 326 -9.10 0.96 19.15
C SER A 326 -9.89 0.56 20.40
N LEU A 327 -10.80 -0.40 20.25
CA LEU A 327 -11.55 -1.00 21.35
C LEU A 327 -11.20 -2.49 21.45
N LYS A 328 -10.73 -2.93 22.63
CA LYS A 328 -10.45 -4.33 22.91
C LYS A 328 -11.39 -4.83 24.01
N TYR A 329 -12.13 -5.89 23.71
CA TYR A 329 -13.11 -6.51 24.61
C TYR A 329 -13.17 -8.02 24.37
N PHE A 330 -13.76 -8.73 25.33
CA PHE A 330 -14.04 -10.17 25.23
C PHE A 330 -15.54 -10.36 25.04
N LEU A 331 -15.92 -11.29 24.17
CA LEU A 331 -17.30 -11.73 23.98
C LEU A 331 -17.48 -13.14 24.56
N PRO A 332 -18.68 -13.49 25.05
CA PRO A 332 -19.07 -14.89 25.24
C PRO A 332 -18.84 -15.68 23.95
N VAL A 333 -18.37 -16.93 24.05
CA VAL A 333 -17.91 -17.69 22.87
C VAL A 333 -19.02 -17.90 21.85
N ASP A 334 -20.25 -18.12 22.32
CA ASP A 334 -21.45 -18.38 21.53
C ASP A 334 -22.04 -17.12 20.88
N GLU A 335 -21.59 -15.93 21.29
CA GLU A 335 -21.95 -14.65 20.66
C GLU A 335 -20.94 -14.24 19.56
N ILE A 336 -19.83 -14.95 19.42
CA ILE A 336 -18.83 -14.63 18.39
C ILE A 336 -19.31 -15.14 17.03
N ALA A 337 -19.86 -14.23 16.24
CA ALA A 337 -20.21 -14.49 14.83
C ALA A 337 -18.94 -14.61 13.95
N PRO A 338 -19.01 -15.39 12.86
CA PRO A 338 -17.95 -15.42 11.86
C PRO A 338 -17.84 -14.05 11.20
N ARG A 339 -16.63 -13.69 10.77
CA ARG A 339 -16.36 -12.39 10.14
C ARG A 339 -15.30 -12.54 9.06
N ASP A 340 -15.51 -11.88 7.94
CA ASP A 340 -14.60 -11.77 6.79
C ASP A 340 -14.25 -10.30 6.62
N GLU A 341 -12.96 -9.99 6.70
CA GLU A 341 -12.36 -8.70 6.37
C GLU A 341 -11.16 -8.95 5.44
N GLY A 342 -11.42 -9.50 4.25
CA GLY A 342 -10.37 -9.68 3.23
C GLY A 342 -9.67 -11.04 3.25
N PHE A 343 -10.20 -11.96 4.05
CA PHE A 343 -9.98 -13.41 4.01
C PHE A 343 -11.33 -14.09 4.28
N THR A 344 -11.48 -15.36 3.92
CA THR A 344 -12.51 -16.21 4.50
C THR A 344 -11.84 -17.39 5.18
N ILE A 345 -12.32 -17.83 6.33
CA ILE A 345 -11.89 -19.07 6.99
C ILE A 345 -13.11 -19.87 7.47
N GLU A 346 -13.09 -21.15 7.17
CA GLU A 346 -14.01 -22.15 7.72
C GLU A 346 -13.20 -23.23 8.42
N ARG A 347 -13.75 -23.77 9.51
CA ARG A 347 -13.20 -24.90 10.26
C ARG A 347 -14.28 -25.95 10.43
N ALA A 348 -13.91 -27.21 10.25
CA ALA A 348 -14.74 -28.35 10.64
C ALA A 348 -13.87 -29.50 11.15
N LEU A 349 -14.43 -30.28 12.09
CA LEU A 349 -13.86 -31.53 12.58
C LEU A 349 -14.74 -32.68 12.08
N TYR A 350 -14.11 -33.76 11.63
CA TYR A 350 -14.79 -34.91 11.04
C TYR A 350 -14.28 -36.21 11.66
N ALA A 351 -15.14 -37.24 11.70
CA ALA A 351 -14.68 -38.59 11.97
C ALA A 351 -13.74 -39.06 10.84
N LEU A 352 -12.84 -40.00 11.15
CA LEU A 352 -11.85 -40.49 10.18
C LEU A 352 -12.48 -41.30 9.02
N ASP A 353 -13.69 -41.80 9.17
CA ASP A 353 -14.43 -42.52 8.14
C ASP A 353 -15.29 -41.60 7.26
N ASP A 354 -15.57 -40.36 7.70
CA ASP A 354 -16.19 -39.32 6.87
C ASP A 354 -15.17 -38.70 5.91
N LYS A 355 -14.81 -39.46 4.87
CA LYS A 355 -13.81 -39.04 3.87
C LYS A 355 -14.25 -37.79 3.10
N ASP A 356 -15.54 -37.68 2.80
CA ASP A 356 -16.11 -36.60 2.00
C ASP A 356 -16.32 -35.29 2.80
N GLY A 357 -16.29 -35.37 4.14
CA GLY A 357 -16.38 -34.21 5.02
C GLY A 357 -17.77 -33.57 5.01
N GLU A 358 -18.81 -34.39 4.95
CA GLU A 358 -20.21 -33.95 4.87
C GLU A 358 -20.83 -33.77 6.26
N HIS A 359 -20.27 -34.39 7.30
CA HIS A 359 -20.85 -34.47 8.64
C HIS A 359 -19.91 -33.87 9.70
N PRO A 360 -19.85 -32.54 9.84
CA PRO A 360 -19.02 -31.89 10.86
C PRO A 360 -19.49 -32.26 12.27
N LEU A 361 -18.54 -32.48 13.17
CA LEU A 361 -18.75 -32.89 14.56
C LEU A 361 -18.39 -31.78 15.54
N ASN A 362 -19.24 -31.61 16.54
CA ASN A 362 -18.99 -30.79 17.74
C ASN A 362 -19.26 -31.56 19.05
N GLU A 363 -19.63 -32.84 18.94
CA GLU A 363 -19.88 -33.77 20.04
C GLU A 363 -19.19 -35.10 19.66
N VAL A 364 -18.32 -35.60 20.53
CA VAL A 364 -17.47 -36.78 20.28
C VAL A 364 -17.26 -37.59 21.56
N THR A 365 -16.71 -38.80 21.46
CA THR A 365 -16.44 -39.66 22.62
C THR A 365 -14.95 -39.63 22.99
N ALA A 366 -14.63 -39.73 24.27
CA ALA A 366 -13.24 -39.84 24.72
C ALA A 366 -12.52 -41.03 24.04
N GLY A 367 -11.35 -40.76 23.47
CA GLY A 367 -10.57 -41.71 22.68
C GLY A 367 -10.73 -41.56 21.17
N ASP A 368 -11.76 -40.85 20.70
CA ASP A 368 -11.94 -40.58 19.27
C ASP A 368 -10.78 -39.77 18.70
N VAL A 369 -10.39 -40.11 17.46
CA VAL A 369 -9.46 -39.32 16.66
C VAL A 369 -10.26 -38.68 15.54
N LEU A 370 -10.06 -37.38 15.35
CA LEU A 370 -10.81 -36.57 14.39
C LEU A 370 -9.84 -35.95 13.37
N ARG A 371 -10.32 -35.79 12.15
CA ARG A 371 -9.68 -35.00 11.10
C ARG A 371 -10.22 -33.57 11.16
N GLY A 372 -9.38 -32.61 11.47
CA GLY A 372 -9.68 -31.19 11.34
C GLY A 372 -9.35 -30.67 9.96
N GLU A 373 -10.20 -29.81 9.42
CA GLU A 373 -10.02 -29.15 8.13
C GLU A 373 -10.24 -27.64 8.25
N LEU A 374 -9.26 -26.86 7.82
CA LEU A 374 -9.36 -25.42 7.61
C LEU A 374 -9.48 -25.13 6.12
N LYS A 375 -10.53 -24.41 5.71
CA LYS A 375 -10.68 -23.86 4.35
C LYS A 375 -10.46 -22.37 4.40
N ILE A 376 -9.51 -21.87 3.63
CA ILE A 376 -9.13 -20.45 3.63
C ILE A 376 -9.27 -19.90 2.21
N ILE A 377 -10.02 -18.80 2.05
CA ILE A 377 -10.13 -18.08 0.78
C ILE A 377 -9.37 -16.77 0.89
N VAL A 378 -8.51 -16.54 -0.09
CA VAL A 378 -7.63 -15.39 -0.17
C VAL A 378 -7.96 -14.64 -1.47
N PRO A 379 -8.63 -13.48 -1.42
CA PRO A 379 -9.06 -12.76 -2.63
C PRO A 379 -7.90 -12.02 -3.32
N ASN A 380 -6.96 -11.49 -2.54
CA ASN A 380 -5.84 -10.66 -3.01
C ASN A 380 -4.49 -11.25 -2.58
N ASN A 381 -3.36 -10.78 -3.13
CA ASN A 381 -2.06 -11.20 -2.58
C ASN A 381 -1.91 -10.67 -1.15
N ARG A 382 -1.56 -11.57 -0.22
CA ARG A 382 -1.38 -11.27 1.20
C ARG A 382 0.04 -11.60 1.64
N ASN A 383 0.59 -10.83 2.56
CA ASN A 383 1.94 -11.03 3.07
C ASN A 383 1.92 -11.24 4.59
N PHE A 384 2.83 -12.08 5.09
CA PHE A 384 2.97 -12.41 6.50
C PHE A 384 1.65 -12.86 7.13
N VAL A 385 1.04 -13.88 6.53
CA VAL A 385 -0.26 -14.43 6.96
C VAL A 385 -0.05 -15.41 8.10
N ALA A 386 -0.72 -15.18 9.22
CA ALA A 386 -0.81 -16.11 10.34
C ALA A 386 -2.21 -16.73 10.40
N ILE A 387 -2.27 -18.03 10.64
CA ILE A 387 -3.50 -18.79 10.84
C ILE A 387 -3.40 -19.47 12.20
N GLU A 388 -4.38 -19.24 13.06
CA GLU A 388 -4.47 -19.79 14.40
C GLU A 388 -5.78 -20.54 14.55
N ASP A 389 -5.72 -21.82 14.87
CA ASP A 389 -6.89 -22.62 15.24
C ASP A 389 -6.74 -23.12 16.68
N PHE A 390 -7.54 -22.53 17.57
CA PHE A 390 -7.51 -22.82 18.99
C PHE A 390 -8.27 -24.11 19.30
N ILE A 391 -7.60 -25.06 19.95
CA ILE A 391 -8.13 -26.39 20.19
C ILE A 391 -8.88 -26.42 21.53
N PRO A 392 -10.09 -27.03 21.59
CA PRO A 392 -10.83 -27.17 22.85
C PRO A 392 -10.03 -27.93 23.90
N ALA A 393 -10.08 -27.53 25.17
CA ALA A 393 -9.23 -28.09 26.22
C ALA A 393 -9.40 -29.61 26.49
N GLY A 394 -10.52 -30.22 26.09
CA GLY A 394 -10.74 -31.68 26.17
C GLY A 394 -10.09 -32.49 25.03
N VAL A 395 -9.40 -31.82 24.12
CA VAL A 395 -8.90 -32.34 22.85
C VAL A 395 -7.44 -31.93 22.68
N GLU A 396 -6.60 -32.83 22.14
CA GLU A 396 -5.17 -32.56 21.89
C GLU A 396 -4.80 -32.76 20.42
N LEU A 397 -3.87 -31.95 19.91
CA LEU A 397 -3.30 -32.11 18.57
C LEU A 397 -2.47 -33.40 18.49
N VAL A 398 -2.70 -34.17 17.44
CA VAL A 398 -1.93 -35.37 17.16
C VAL A 398 -0.68 -34.99 16.35
N ASN A 399 0.49 -35.05 17.00
CA ASN A 399 1.76 -34.78 16.35
C ASN A 399 2.38 -36.06 15.75
N PHE A 400 2.33 -36.21 14.43
CA PHE A 400 2.89 -37.36 13.70
C PHE A 400 4.42 -37.35 13.56
N ASN A 401 5.10 -36.28 13.99
CA ASN A 401 6.57 -36.22 14.00
C ASN A 401 7.17 -36.91 15.24
N LEU A 402 6.35 -37.22 16.26
CA LEU A 402 6.77 -38.01 17.41
C LEU A 402 6.95 -39.48 17.03
N ALA A 403 8.01 -40.10 17.55
CA ALA A 403 8.35 -41.50 17.26
C ALA A 403 7.29 -42.51 17.71
N THR A 404 6.38 -42.11 18.61
CA THR A 404 5.34 -42.93 19.22
C THR A 404 3.97 -42.81 18.55
N THR A 405 3.82 -41.94 17.55
CA THR A 405 2.54 -41.70 16.86
C THR A 405 2.41 -42.63 15.65
N ASP A 406 1.25 -43.26 15.48
CA ASP A 406 0.94 -44.07 14.30
C ASP A 406 0.90 -43.17 13.06
N LYS A 407 1.79 -43.43 12.09
CA LYS A 407 1.98 -42.60 10.90
C LYS A 407 1.03 -42.94 9.74
N SER A 408 0.25 -44.03 9.86
CA SER A 408 -0.67 -44.50 8.81
C SER A 408 -1.70 -43.44 8.39
N LEU A 409 -2.16 -42.61 9.33
CA LEU A 409 -3.12 -41.51 9.05
C LEU A 409 -2.50 -40.37 8.24
N LYS A 410 -1.18 -40.15 8.32
CA LYS A 410 -0.50 -39.15 7.51
C LYS A 410 -0.49 -39.58 6.05
N ASP A 411 -0.15 -40.83 5.77
CA ASP A 411 -0.02 -41.36 4.42
C ASP A 411 -1.38 -41.48 3.69
N GLU A 412 -2.48 -41.66 4.42
CA GLU A 412 -3.85 -41.73 3.85
C GLU A 412 -4.40 -40.36 3.41
N TYR A 413 -3.99 -39.26 4.08
CA TYR A 413 -4.51 -37.91 3.84
C TYR A 413 -3.49 -36.92 3.26
N THR A 414 -2.21 -37.24 3.24
CA THR A 414 -1.25 -36.50 2.41
C THR A 414 -1.35 -36.98 0.98
N ASP A 415 -2.04 -36.21 0.14
CA ASP A 415 -2.00 -36.38 -1.30
C ASP A 415 -0.53 -36.17 -1.78
N THR A 416 0.18 -37.28 -1.94
CA THR A 416 1.52 -37.33 -2.54
C THR A 416 1.44 -37.32 -4.08
N SER A 417 0.27 -37.08 -4.68
CA SER A 417 0.14 -37.04 -6.12
C SER A 417 0.53 -35.68 -6.73
N SER A 418 1.60 -35.77 -7.53
CA SER A 418 1.90 -34.93 -8.69
C SER A 418 2.57 -33.57 -8.49
N TYR A 419 3.89 -33.63 -8.67
CA TYR A 419 4.76 -32.60 -9.22
C TYR A 419 4.23 -32.14 -10.60
N GLY A 420 3.17 -31.32 -10.63
CA GLY A 420 2.54 -30.81 -11.85
C GLY A 420 2.63 -29.30 -11.97
N TRP A 421 3.67 -28.81 -12.65
CA TRP A 421 3.89 -27.39 -12.99
C TRP A 421 2.91 -26.83 -14.04
N TYR A 422 1.61 -27.15 -13.97
CA TYR A 422 0.61 -26.62 -14.89
C TYR A 422 -0.33 -25.64 -14.18
N TYR A 423 -0.10 -24.35 -14.46
CA TYR A 423 -1.08 -23.29 -14.25
C TYR A 423 -2.34 -23.60 -15.07
N SER A 424 -3.39 -24.07 -14.40
CA SER A 424 -4.77 -23.99 -14.92
C SER A 424 -5.51 -22.89 -14.16
N PRO A 425 -5.96 -21.82 -14.83
CA PRO A 425 -6.86 -20.83 -14.24
C PRO A 425 -8.25 -21.47 -14.09
N GLY A 426 -8.68 -21.70 -12.85
CA GLY A 426 -9.98 -22.27 -12.53
C GLY A 426 -9.92 -23.20 -11.31
N THR A 427 -10.35 -22.67 -10.16
CA THR A 427 -10.98 -23.42 -9.05
C THR A 427 -10.50 -24.86 -8.84
N LYS A 428 -9.30 -25.03 -8.27
CA LYS A 428 -8.96 -26.25 -7.52
C LYS A 428 -8.46 -25.85 -6.14
N ASN A 429 -9.10 -26.39 -5.10
CA ASN A 429 -8.67 -26.25 -3.70
C ASN A 429 -7.21 -26.65 -3.61
N ARG A 430 -6.34 -25.71 -3.27
CA ARG A 430 -4.90 -25.95 -3.11
C ARG A 430 -4.66 -26.46 -1.70
N THR A 431 -3.81 -27.45 -1.51
CA THR A 431 -3.32 -27.73 -0.15
C THR A 431 -2.50 -26.55 0.33
N LEU A 432 -2.83 -26.00 1.50
CA LEU A 432 -2.00 -24.98 2.15
C LEU A 432 -0.68 -25.60 2.57
N ARG A 433 0.43 -24.95 2.20
CA ARG A 433 1.78 -25.34 2.61
C ARG A 433 2.39 -24.17 3.34
N PRO A 434 2.28 -24.13 4.68
CA PRO A 434 2.82 -23.03 5.46
C PRO A 434 4.36 -23.10 5.50
N ASP A 435 4.99 -21.95 5.63
CA ASP A 435 6.44 -21.82 5.83
C ASP A 435 6.83 -22.26 7.25
N VAL A 436 5.93 -22.04 8.22
CA VAL A 436 6.08 -22.47 9.62
C VAL A 436 4.79 -23.13 10.09
N GLU A 437 4.94 -24.26 10.77
CA GLU A 437 3.87 -25.00 11.43
C GLU A 437 4.28 -25.26 12.88
N GLU A 438 3.42 -24.89 13.83
CA GLU A 438 3.59 -25.15 15.24
C GLU A 438 2.32 -25.80 15.82
N LEU A 439 2.49 -27.02 16.35
CA LEU A 439 1.48 -27.72 17.13
C LEU A 439 1.71 -27.38 18.61
N ARG A 440 1.00 -26.37 19.12
CA ARG A 440 1.08 -25.96 20.53
C ARG A 440 0.00 -26.65 21.35
N ASP A 441 0.14 -26.63 22.67
CA ASP A 441 -0.82 -27.26 23.58
C ASP A 441 -2.25 -26.69 23.43
N ASP A 442 -2.37 -25.40 23.10
CA ASP A 442 -3.65 -24.68 23.03
C ASP A 442 -4.13 -24.38 21.59
N ARG A 443 -3.28 -24.55 20.58
CA ARG A 443 -3.59 -24.16 19.21
C ARG A 443 -2.70 -24.82 18.15
N LEU A 444 -3.24 -24.93 16.95
CA LEU A 444 -2.47 -25.05 15.72
C LEU A 444 -2.10 -23.64 15.23
N TYR A 445 -0.82 -23.37 15.01
CA TYR A 445 -0.33 -22.13 14.41
C TYR A 445 0.34 -22.42 13.07
N LEU A 446 -0.10 -21.75 12.02
CA LEU A 446 0.47 -21.82 10.69
C LEU A 446 0.88 -20.41 10.23
N PHE A 447 1.99 -20.31 9.51
CA PHE A 447 2.44 -19.05 8.95
C PHE A 447 2.91 -19.19 7.51
N SER A 448 2.58 -18.20 6.69
CA SER A 448 3.07 -18.05 5.32
C SER A 448 3.56 -16.62 5.10
N GLU A 449 4.80 -16.45 4.65
CA GLU A 449 5.37 -15.14 4.33
C GLU A 449 4.62 -14.51 3.15
N ARG A 450 4.18 -15.31 2.18
CA ARG A 450 3.39 -14.87 1.03
C ARG A 450 2.28 -15.85 0.72
N LEU A 451 1.07 -15.35 0.55
CA LEU A 451 -0.08 -16.15 0.17
C LEU A 451 -0.81 -15.47 -1.00
N SER A 452 -0.74 -16.10 -2.17
CA SER A 452 -1.39 -15.61 -3.38
C SER A 452 -2.91 -15.83 -3.36
N PRO A 453 -3.68 -15.15 -4.23
CA PRO A 453 -5.10 -15.41 -4.38
C PRO A 453 -5.40 -16.88 -4.66
N GLY A 454 -6.42 -17.40 -3.98
CA GLY A 454 -6.87 -18.78 -4.13
C GLY A 454 -7.67 -19.29 -2.95
N GLN A 455 -8.18 -20.51 -3.11
CA GLN A 455 -8.80 -21.30 -2.05
C GLN A 455 -7.83 -22.38 -1.61
N TYR A 456 -7.61 -22.44 -0.30
CA TYR A 456 -6.64 -23.31 0.35
C TYR A 456 -7.33 -24.22 1.36
N THR A 457 -6.84 -25.46 1.48
CA THR A 457 -7.27 -26.41 2.50
C THR A 457 -6.07 -26.88 3.31
N TYR A 458 -6.19 -26.88 4.63
CA TYR A 458 -5.20 -27.46 5.54
C TYR A 458 -5.86 -28.51 6.42
N THR A 459 -5.25 -29.69 6.50
CA THR A 459 -5.77 -30.82 7.26
C THR A 459 -4.85 -31.14 8.44
N TYR A 460 -5.45 -31.31 9.62
CA TYR A 460 -4.75 -31.70 10.84
C TYR A 460 -5.57 -32.76 11.58
N PHE A 461 -5.03 -33.29 12.68
CA PHE A 461 -5.70 -34.32 13.46
C PHE A 461 -5.66 -34.00 14.93
N VAL A 462 -6.74 -34.35 15.61
CA VAL A 462 -6.89 -34.17 17.05
C VAL A 462 -7.45 -35.43 17.70
N ARG A 463 -7.21 -35.59 19.00
CA ARG A 463 -7.74 -36.69 19.80
C ARG A 463 -8.54 -36.16 20.98
N ALA A 464 -9.77 -36.65 21.15
CA ALA A 464 -10.58 -36.36 22.32
C ALA A 464 -10.07 -37.18 23.52
N LEU A 465 -9.90 -36.54 24.68
CA LEU A 465 -9.26 -37.15 25.85
C LEU A 465 -10.06 -36.99 27.14
N VAL A 466 -10.50 -35.76 27.43
CA VAL A 466 -11.12 -35.43 28.71
C VAL A 466 -12.61 -35.15 28.50
N PRO A 467 -13.51 -35.95 29.09
CA PRO A 467 -14.95 -35.69 29.04
C PRO A 467 -15.32 -34.33 29.63
N GLY A 468 -16.25 -33.63 28.99
CA GLY A 468 -16.75 -32.32 29.40
C GLY A 468 -17.17 -31.44 28.23
N THR A 469 -17.73 -30.27 28.55
CA THR A 469 -18.12 -29.25 27.58
C THR A 469 -17.14 -28.09 27.62
N PHE A 470 -16.56 -27.74 26.47
CA PHE A 470 -15.48 -26.77 26.34
C PHE A 470 -15.83 -25.66 25.35
N HIS A 471 -15.26 -24.48 25.54
CA HIS A 471 -15.27 -23.45 24.52
C HIS A 471 -14.39 -23.87 23.34
N HIS A 472 -14.94 -23.78 22.14
CA HIS A 472 -14.21 -23.88 20.89
C HIS A 472 -14.07 -22.47 20.31
N LEU A 473 -12.94 -21.84 20.65
CA LEU A 473 -12.65 -20.48 20.20
C LEU A 473 -12.59 -20.43 18.66
N PRO A 474 -12.88 -19.27 18.04
CA PRO A 474 -12.78 -19.13 16.60
C PRO A 474 -11.38 -19.48 16.06
N ALA A 475 -11.33 -20.16 14.92
CA ALA A 475 -10.12 -20.14 14.09
C ALA A 475 -10.00 -18.76 13.44
N VAL A 476 -8.78 -18.24 13.32
CA VAL A 476 -8.48 -16.91 12.81
C VAL A 476 -7.40 -17.00 11.74
N VAL A 477 -7.59 -16.31 10.62
CA VAL A 477 -6.54 -16.00 9.64
C VAL A 477 -6.36 -14.49 9.59
N SER A 478 -5.13 -13.98 9.56
CA SER A 478 -4.87 -12.54 9.49
C SER A 478 -3.50 -12.22 8.90
N GLU A 479 -3.33 -11.00 8.35
CA GLU A 479 -2.00 -10.46 8.10
C GLU A 479 -1.40 -9.92 9.40
N MET A 480 -0.24 -10.42 9.82
CA MET A 480 0.35 -10.09 11.12
C MET A 480 0.60 -8.58 11.33
N TYR A 481 0.93 -7.87 10.25
CA TYR A 481 1.24 -6.45 10.28
C TYR A 481 0.09 -5.58 9.79
N PHE A 482 -1.01 -6.19 9.33
CA PHE A 482 -2.23 -5.57 8.82
C PHE A 482 -3.45 -6.32 9.41
N PRO A 483 -3.64 -6.28 10.74
CA PRO A 483 -4.55 -7.19 11.45
C PRO A 483 -6.03 -6.93 11.18
N GLU A 484 -6.37 -5.79 10.58
CA GLU A 484 -7.70 -5.52 10.02
C GLU A 484 -8.00 -6.33 8.75
N ASN A 485 -6.97 -6.85 8.06
CA ASN A 485 -7.14 -7.92 7.08
C ASN A 485 -7.17 -9.27 7.81
N PHE A 486 -8.38 -9.76 8.12
CA PHE A 486 -8.54 -11.02 8.83
C PHE A 486 -9.83 -11.74 8.47
N ALA A 487 -9.94 -12.99 8.91
CA ALA A 487 -11.22 -13.66 9.05
C ALA A 487 -11.23 -14.52 10.29
N ARG A 488 -12.43 -14.78 10.80
CA ARG A 488 -12.63 -15.72 11.89
C ARG A 488 -13.88 -16.56 11.68
N THR A 489 -13.84 -17.79 12.18
CA THR A 489 -15.04 -18.62 12.29
C THR A 489 -15.95 -18.09 13.41
N ARG A 490 -17.12 -18.71 13.60
CA ARG A 490 -17.88 -18.52 14.83
C ARG A 490 -17.15 -19.14 16.02
N GLY A 491 -17.45 -18.65 17.22
CA GLY A 491 -17.20 -19.42 18.44
C GLY A 491 -18.35 -20.38 18.70
N GLU A 492 -18.05 -21.54 19.27
CA GLU A 492 -19.05 -22.56 19.58
C GLU A 492 -18.65 -23.38 20.81
N TRP A 493 -19.56 -24.24 21.27
CA TRP A 493 -19.29 -25.24 22.29
C TRP A 493 -18.85 -26.55 21.63
N PHE A 494 -17.96 -27.27 22.30
CA PHE A 494 -17.50 -28.61 21.90
C PHE A 494 -17.63 -29.56 23.08
N GLU A 495 -18.24 -30.73 22.86
CA GLU A 495 -18.55 -31.71 23.88
C GLU A 495 -17.76 -33.01 23.68
N VAL A 496 -17.15 -33.49 24.76
CA VAL A 496 -16.52 -34.80 24.84
C VAL A 496 -17.31 -35.65 25.84
N MET A 497 -17.92 -36.73 25.34
CA MET A 497 -18.66 -37.72 26.13
C MET A 497 -17.71 -38.78 26.70
N GLU A 498 -18.21 -39.52 27.70
CA GLU A 498 -17.51 -40.65 28.35
C GLU A 498 -17.27 -41.85 27.42
#